data_AF-A0A2T3YUJ1-F1
#
_entry.id   AF-A0A2T3YUJ1-F1
#
_cell.length_a   1.000
_cell.length_b   1.000
_cell.length_c   1.000
_cell.angle_alpha   90.00
_cell.angle_beta   90.00
_cell.angle_gamma   90.00
#
_symmetry.space_group_name_H-M   'P 1'
#
loop_
_entity.id
_entity.type
_entity.pdbx_description
1 polymer ?
#
loop_
_entity_poly.entity_id
_entity_poly.type
_entity_poly.pdbx_seq_one_letter_code
_entity_poly.pdbx_strand_id
1 'polypeptide(L)'
;MARKHFFPSLSAALLAGQFLCVLAKPWTRSTASPILSAPNHIVPDYVTKYAPLVWLHSDDPFRPSDLLEHIRHTTPAVNQSFVPDLPELNLDNLALLNNISSETVALTSNDDVTTLPAWLYGHDPDESGKIANATPCVVILVERSPRDVDAFFFYFYSYDRGANITQVVEPLNRLIEDTEHGMHFGDHVGDWEHNMIRFRDSKPTGIYYSQHAGGAAYDWNDMTLSMKSGRPLVFSAYGSHANYATSGDHIHDSALIDYCDAGKLWDPALSAYFYHLDPANFRLTRLFTSISNTTVASNMTSFFYYTGMWGDAQYPDSDDRQKTVPKFGLKRFVSGPQGPIVKNLVRKGLMPDEREKKTWMQWGVGIFMSWYPCCIRGYRVWVSVAVIIGFIILTVFGVRHGVKKYRRTKGYQKLDTEIPLRDMNHNSEDDAGLHRNQSN
;
A
#
# COMPACT_ATOMS: atom_id res chain seq x y z
N MET A 1 -64.08 -48.11 -65.52
CA MET A 1 -62.68 -48.60 -65.60
C MET A 1 -61.98 -48.15 -64.31
N ALA A 2 -61.75 -49.06 -63.34
CA ALA A 2 -60.54 -49.90 -63.25
C ALA A 2 -59.30 -48.99 -63.04
N ARG A 3 -58.53 -49.01 -61.95
CA ARG A 3 -58.13 -50.08 -61.00
C ARG A 3 -57.59 -49.41 -59.72
N LYS A 4 -58.03 -49.83 -58.52
CA LYS A 4 -57.40 -50.77 -57.56
C LYS A 4 -56.25 -50.15 -56.73
N HIS A 5 -56.50 -49.84 -55.44
CA HIS A 5 -56.28 -50.64 -54.22
C HIS A 5 -54.85 -50.47 -53.67
N PHE A 6 -54.61 -50.09 -52.42
CA PHE A 6 -54.84 -50.90 -51.22
C PHE A 6 -54.91 -50.04 -49.93
N PHE A 7 -55.90 -50.35 -49.08
CA PHE A 7 -55.93 -50.14 -47.60
C PHE A 7 -54.89 -51.05 -46.89
N PRO A 8 -54.66 -51.07 -45.56
CA PRO A 8 -55.40 -50.51 -44.39
C PRO A 8 -54.50 -49.74 -43.38
N SER A 9 -54.98 -48.82 -42.54
CA SER A 9 -55.77 -48.95 -41.30
C SER A 9 -55.09 -49.64 -40.10
N LEU A 10 -54.80 -48.80 -39.09
CA LEU A 10 -54.68 -49.03 -37.64
C LEU A 10 -53.52 -49.87 -37.10
N SER A 11 -52.70 -49.23 -36.27
CA SER A 11 -52.62 -49.66 -34.87
C SER A 11 -52.25 -48.50 -33.93
N ALA A 12 -53.16 -48.21 -33.01
CA ALA A 12 -52.88 -47.44 -31.80
C ALA A 12 -52.18 -48.37 -30.80
N ALA A 13 -50.97 -48.00 -30.37
CA ALA A 13 -50.32 -48.35 -29.09
C ALA A 13 -48.80 -48.30 -29.26
N LEU A 14 -48.17 -47.18 -28.85
CA LEU A 14 -46.78 -47.07 -28.36
C LEU A 14 -46.38 -45.58 -28.37
N LEU A 15 -46.87 -44.81 -27.41
CA LEU A 15 -46.38 -43.46 -27.11
C LEU A 15 -46.38 -43.21 -25.60
N ALA A 16 -45.91 -44.22 -24.85
CA ALA A 16 -45.57 -44.10 -23.44
C ALA A 16 -44.12 -44.56 -23.28
N GLY A 17 -43.22 -43.61 -23.04
CA GLY A 17 -41.83 -43.88 -22.69
C GLY A 17 -40.83 -43.28 -23.65
N GLN A 18 -40.46 -42.02 -23.43
CA GLN A 18 -39.09 -41.49 -23.56
C GLN A 18 -39.12 -39.96 -23.39
N PHE A 19 -39.37 -39.48 -22.18
CA PHE A 19 -39.05 -38.10 -21.79
C PHE A 19 -38.76 -38.04 -20.30
N LEU A 20 -37.70 -38.71 -19.86
CA LEU A 20 -37.07 -38.53 -18.54
C LEU A 20 -35.76 -39.32 -18.49
N CYS A 21 -34.74 -38.84 -19.19
CA CYS A 21 -33.33 -39.19 -18.99
C CYS A 21 -32.46 -38.04 -19.51
N VAL A 22 -32.72 -36.82 -19.05
CA VAL A 22 -31.61 -35.86 -18.94
C VAL A 22 -30.83 -36.35 -17.73
N LEU A 23 -29.78 -37.11 -18.00
CA LEU A 23 -28.75 -37.45 -17.03
C LEU A 23 -28.23 -36.14 -16.44
N ALA A 24 -28.76 -35.76 -15.28
CA ALA A 24 -28.06 -34.87 -14.38
C ALA A 24 -26.74 -35.58 -14.08
N LYS A 25 -25.65 -35.18 -14.76
CA LYS A 25 -24.31 -35.53 -14.32
C LYS A 25 -24.27 -35.11 -12.84
N PRO A 26 -24.05 -36.03 -11.89
CA PRO A 26 -23.92 -35.63 -10.51
C PRO A 26 -22.77 -34.62 -10.49
N TRP A 27 -23.08 -33.40 -10.05
CA TRP A 27 -22.08 -32.39 -9.77
C TRP A 27 -21.25 -32.98 -8.64
N THR A 28 -20.16 -33.68 -8.98
CA THR A 28 -19.17 -34.09 -7.99
C THR A 28 -18.57 -32.81 -7.48
N ARG A 29 -19.09 -32.34 -6.35
CA ARG A 29 -18.44 -31.33 -5.53
C ARG A 29 -17.13 -32.00 -5.11
N SER A 30 -16.05 -31.73 -5.85
CA SER A 30 -14.71 -32.04 -5.38
C SER A 30 -14.60 -31.30 -4.05
N THR A 31 -14.58 -32.06 -2.95
CA THR A 31 -14.32 -31.50 -1.64
C THR A 31 -12.86 -31.09 -1.67
N ALA A 32 -12.62 -29.79 -1.88
CA ALA A 32 -11.28 -29.27 -1.80
C ALA A 32 -10.72 -29.58 -0.41
N SER A 33 -9.50 -30.11 -0.36
CA SER A 33 -8.80 -30.46 0.88
C SER A 33 -7.86 -29.32 1.28
N PRO A 34 -7.60 -29.14 2.59
CA PRO A 34 -6.62 -28.15 3.04
C PRO A 34 -5.25 -28.35 2.40
N ILE A 35 -4.51 -27.27 2.12
CA ILE A 35 -3.17 -27.34 1.49
C ILE A 35 -2.22 -28.25 2.28
N LEU A 36 -2.21 -28.11 3.61
CA LEU A 36 -1.35 -28.91 4.50
C LEU A 36 -1.80 -30.36 4.67
N SER A 37 -2.92 -30.79 4.09
CA SER A 37 -3.33 -32.21 4.12
C SER A 37 -2.45 -33.10 3.23
N ALA A 38 -1.72 -32.51 2.28
CA ALA A 38 -0.75 -33.21 1.47
C ALA A 38 0.53 -33.51 2.29
N PRO A 39 1.00 -34.77 2.35
CA PRO A 39 2.08 -35.18 3.26
C PRO A 39 3.43 -34.51 2.99
N ASN A 40 3.63 -33.96 1.80
CA ASN A 40 4.92 -33.44 1.34
C ASN A 40 5.00 -31.90 1.35
N HIS A 41 4.00 -31.20 1.91
CA HIS A 41 3.92 -29.74 1.95
C HIS A 41 4.25 -29.08 0.60
N ILE A 42 3.67 -29.60 -0.47
CA ILE A 42 3.96 -29.13 -1.83
C ILE A 42 3.10 -27.93 -2.16
N VAL A 43 3.71 -26.93 -2.80
CA VAL A 43 2.99 -25.75 -3.31
C VAL A 43 1.97 -26.20 -4.36
N PRO A 44 0.69 -25.81 -4.26
CA PRO A 44 -0.29 -26.17 -5.29
C PRO A 44 0.07 -25.57 -6.67
N ASP A 45 0.03 -26.39 -7.73
CA ASP A 45 0.46 -26.01 -9.08
C ASP A 45 -0.22 -24.74 -9.64
N TYR A 46 -1.46 -24.45 -9.23
CA TYR A 46 -2.17 -23.27 -9.71
C TYR A 46 -1.51 -21.97 -9.22
N VAL A 47 -0.83 -21.99 -8.07
CA VAL A 47 -0.14 -20.81 -7.51
C VAL A 47 0.98 -20.36 -8.45
N THR A 48 1.85 -21.29 -8.86
CA THR A 48 2.95 -20.99 -9.77
C THR A 48 2.48 -20.80 -11.21
N LYS A 49 1.46 -21.55 -11.65
CA LYS A 49 0.86 -21.41 -12.98
C LYS A 49 0.28 -20.01 -13.26
N TYR A 50 -0.34 -19.39 -12.27
CA TYR A 50 -0.98 -18.08 -12.40
C TYR A 50 -0.16 -16.96 -11.74
N ALA A 51 1.07 -17.24 -11.28
CA ALA A 51 1.92 -16.26 -10.64
C ALA A 51 2.10 -15.01 -11.54
N PRO A 52 2.20 -13.81 -10.97
CA PRO A 52 2.49 -12.61 -11.73
C PRO A 52 3.85 -12.71 -12.44
N LEU A 53 3.98 -11.96 -13.53
CA LEU A 53 5.22 -11.71 -14.26
C LEU A 53 5.51 -10.21 -14.17
N VAL A 54 6.70 -9.83 -13.75
CA VAL A 54 7.02 -8.43 -13.44
C VAL A 54 7.97 -7.89 -14.50
N TRP A 55 7.53 -6.86 -15.23
CA TRP A 55 8.41 -5.99 -15.98
C TRP A 55 9.12 -5.05 -15.01
N LEU A 56 10.42 -5.23 -14.86
CA LEU A 56 11.29 -4.30 -14.17
C LEU A 56 11.59 -3.13 -15.11
N HIS A 57 11.47 -1.90 -14.63
CA HIS A 57 11.71 -0.71 -15.44
C HIS A 57 13.11 -0.76 -16.08
N SER A 58 13.21 -0.41 -17.36
CA SER A 58 14.42 -0.58 -18.17
C SER A 58 15.64 0.12 -17.55
N ASP A 59 15.45 1.36 -17.11
CA ASP A 59 16.50 2.21 -16.54
C ASP A 59 16.72 2.06 -15.01
N ASP A 60 15.94 1.22 -14.32
CA ASP A 60 16.09 1.08 -12.87
C ASP A 60 17.36 0.31 -12.50
N PRO A 61 18.33 0.89 -11.79
CA PRO A 61 19.49 0.13 -11.35
C PRO A 61 19.18 -0.75 -10.13
N PHE A 62 18.10 -0.51 -9.40
CA PHE A 62 17.74 -1.27 -8.19
C PHE A 62 16.85 -2.44 -8.57
N ARG A 63 17.42 -3.64 -8.49
CA ARG A 63 16.80 -4.89 -8.92
C ARG A 63 16.36 -5.72 -7.71
N PRO A 64 15.48 -6.72 -7.92
CA PRO A 64 15.08 -7.62 -6.83
C PRO A 64 16.31 -8.23 -6.14
N SER A 65 16.29 -8.24 -4.82
CA SER A 65 17.47 -8.48 -3.97
C SER A 65 17.30 -9.70 -3.06
N ASP A 66 18.39 -10.42 -2.77
CA ASP A 66 18.35 -11.57 -1.86
C ASP A 66 18.14 -11.14 -0.40
N LEU A 67 17.17 -11.74 0.29
CA LEU A 67 16.85 -11.39 1.68
C LEU A 67 18.02 -11.68 2.64
N LEU A 68 18.76 -12.78 2.44
CA LEU A 68 19.85 -13.16 3.34
C LEU A 68 21.10 -12.30 3.08
N GLU A 69 21.39 -11.99 1.81
CA GLU A 69 22.42 -11.00 1.45
C GLU A 69 22.13 -9.65 2.12
N HIS A 70 20.90 -9.15 2.02
CA HIS A 70 20.48 -7.92 2.69
C HIS A 70 20.74 -7.96 4.20
N ILE A 71 20.27 -9.01 4.90
CA ILE A 71 20.49 -9.14 6.35
C ILE A 71 21.98 -9.08 6.71
N ARG A 72 22.85 -9.72 5.90
CA ARG A 72 24.31 -9.73 6.13
C ARG A 72 24.99 -8.38 5.93
N HIS A 73 24.37 -7.47 5.18
CA HIS A 73 24.83 -6.11 4.99
C HIS A 73 24.24 -5.11 6.00
N THR A 74 23.55 -5.61 7.03
CA THR A 74 22.95 -4.78 8.07
C THR A 74 23.41 -5.19 9.47
N THR A 75 23.37 -4.24 10.40
CA THR A 75 23.53 -4.45 11.84
C THR A 75 22.30 -3.88 12.56
N PRO A 76 21.67 -4.65 13.46
CA PRO A 76 20.53 -4.16 14.23
C PRO A 76 20.87 -2.91 15.05
N ALA A 77 20.02 -1.90 14.97
CA ALA A 77 20.14 -0.68 15.76
C ALA A 77 18.81 -0.28 16.40
N VAL A 78 18.89 0.38 17.56
CA VAL A 78 17.76 1.03 18.23
C VAL A 78 18.17 2.47 18.49
N ASN A 79 17.34 3.44 18.11
CA ASN A 79 17.66 4.87 18.23
C ASN A 79 19.06 5.22 17.70
N GLN A 80 19.40 4.70 16.51
CA GLN A 80 20.69 4.91 15.83
C GLN A 80 21.91 4.37 16.59
N SER A 81 21.71 3.55 17.62
CA SER A 81 22.77 2.87 18.35
C SER A 81 22.73 1.37 18.06
N PHE A 82 23.86 0.81 17.62
CA PHE A 82 23.96 -0.61 17.32
C PHE A 82 23.75 -1.49 18.56
N VAL A 83 23.07 -2.62 18.36
CA VAL A 83 22.86 -3.62 19.40
C VAL A 83 24.06 -4.58 19.44
N PRO A 84 24.81 -4.66 20.56
CA PRO A 84 25.95 -5.55 20.67
C PRO A 84 25.56 -7.01 20.93
N ASP A 85 26.53 -7.92 20.82
CA ASP A 85 26.48 -9.31 21.29
C ASP A 85 25.35 -10.19 20.69
N LEU A 86 25.02 -9.95 19.42
CA LEU A 86 24.04 -10.76 18.68
C LEU A 86 24.70 -11.93 17.92
N PRO A 87 24.00 -13.08 17.78
CA PRO A 87 24.45 -14.14 16.88
C PRO A 87 24.38 -13.67 15.41
N GLU A 88 25.03 -14.40 14.51
CA GLU A 88 24.86 -14.16 13.06
C GLU A 88 23.38 -14.32 12.69
N LEU A 89 22.79 -13.23 12.18
CA LEU A 89 21.39 -13.17 11.84
C LEU A 89 21.11 -13.76 10.46
N ASN A 90 19.96 -14.42 10.34
CA ASN A 90 19.48 -15.06 9.14
C ASN A 90 17.95 -15.24 9.19
N LEU A 91 17.40 -15.87 8.16
CA LEU A 91 15.95 -16.07 8.03
C LEU A 91 15.33 -17.03 9.07
N ASP A 92 16.13 -17.75 9.87
CA ASP A 92 15.66 -18.64 10.95
C ASP A 92 15.73 -18.01 12.34
N ASN A 93 16.45 -16.91 12.53
CA ASN A 93 16.60 -16.29 13.86
C ASN A 93 16.32 -14.77 13.92
N LEU A 94 15.95 -14.13 12.81
CA LEU A 94 15.70 -12.69 12.76
C LEU A 94 14.67 -12.18 13.79
N ALA A 95 13.64 -12.96 14.11
CA ALA A 95 12.62 -12.59 15.09
C ALA A 95 13.13 -12.53 16.54
N LEU A 96 14.35 -13.00 16.83
CA LEU A 96 15.00 -12.76 18.13
C LEU A 96 15.08 -11.26 18.45
N LEU A 97 15.22 -10.43 17.40
CA LEU A 97 15.30 -8.97 17.53
C LEU A 97 14.07 -8.36 18.20
N ASN A 98 12.90 -8.99 18.09
CA ASN A 98 11.66 -8.48 18.69
C ASN A 98 11.71 -8.43 20.23
N ASN A 99 12.61 -9.19 20.85
CA ASN A 99 12.71 -9.29 22.31
C ASN A 99 13.86 -8.47 22.90
N ILE A 100 14.59 -7.72 22.06
CA ILE A 100 15.79 -6.96 22.47
C ILE A 100 15.41 -5.61 23.07
N SER A 101 14.39 -4.95 22.52
CA SER A 101 13.95 -3.63 22.93
C SER A 101 12.43 -3.53 22.84
N SER A 102 11.84 -2.66 23.67
CA SER A 102 10.45 -2.23 23.49
C SER A 102 10.27 -1.31 22.28
N GLU A 103 11.36 -0.73 21.79
CA GLU A 103 11.39 0.12 20.61
C GLU A 103 11.66 -0.67 19.33
N THR A 104 11.32 -0.10 18.19
CA THR A 104 11.50 -0.75 16.89
C THR A 104 12.98 -0.89 16.56
N VAL A 105 13.44 -2.13 16.42
CA VAL A 105 14.80 -2.45 15.98
C VAL A 105 14.88 -2.26 14.46
N ALA A 106 15.90 -1.56 13.97
CA ALA A 106 16.19 -1.32 12.57
C ALA A 106 17.30 -2.24 12.05
N LEU A 107 17.16 -2.83 10.87
CA LEU A 107 18.27 -3.44 10.13
C LEU A 107 19.08 -2.33 9.44
N THR A 108 19.93 -1.65 10.21
CA THR A 108 20.68 -0.49 9.71
C THR A 108 21.86 -0.93 8.85
N SER A 109 22.05 -0.29 7.71
CA SER A 109 23.15 -0.54 6.78
C SER A 109 24.51 -0.45 7.46
N ASN A 110 25.40 -1.38 7.12
CA ASN A 110 26.81 -1.34 7.53
C ASN A 110 27.63 -0.34 6.72
N ASP A 111 27.11 0.11 5.58
CA ASP A 111 27.80 0.94 4.59
C ASP A 111 27.17 2.33 4.50
N ASP A 112 27.89 3.31 3.95
CA ASP A 112 27.29 4.60 3.60
C ASP A 112 26.43 4.45 2.34
N VAL A 113 25.11 4.47 2.53
CA VAL A 113 24.11 4.32 1.46
C VAL A 113 24.25 5.39 0.37
N THR A 114 24.84 6.56 0.66
CA THR A 114 25.06 7.60 -0.35
C THR A 114 26.12 7.22 -1.38
N THR A 115 26.96 6.23 -1.08
CA THR A 115 27.95 5.68 -2.00
C THR A 115 27.39 4.58 -2.90
N LEU A 116 26.12 4.18 -2.67
CA LEU A 116 25.42 3.11 -3.38
C LEU A 116 26.26 1.82 -3.50
N PRO A 117 26.56 1.16 -2.36
CA PRO A 117 27.32 -0.09 -2.36
C PRO A 117 26.61 -1.18 -3.18
N ALA A 118 27.41 -2.11 -3.72
CA ALA A 118 26.98 -3.05 -4.76
C ALA A 118 25.72 -3.86 -4.40
N TRP A 119 25.56 -4.24 -3.14
CA TRP A 119 24.45 -5.06 -2.65
C TRP A 119 23.08 -4.34 -2.69
N LEU A 120 23.06 -3.01 -2.80
CA LEU A 120 21.82 -2.24 -2.97
C LEU A 120 21.21 -2.42 -4.36
N TYR A 121 22.01 -2.74 -5.38
CA TYR A 121 21.52 -2.87 -6.76
C TYR A 121 20.79 -4.18 -7.05
N GLY A 122 20.87 -5.18 -6.16
CA GLY A 122 20.23 -6.48 -6.36
C GLY A 122 20.74 -7.22 -7.60
N HIS A 123 19.89 -8.08 -8.18
CA HIS A 123 20.27 -8.97 -9.27
C HIS A 123 19.28 -8.93 -10.44
N ASP A 124 19.83 -8.91 -11.66
CA ASP A 124 19.02 -8.99 -12.87
C ASP A 124 18.47 -10.42 -13.12
N PRO A 125 17.26 -10.55 -13.70
CA PRO A 125 16.78 -11.82 -14.22
C PRO A 125 17.54 -12.21 -15.49
N ASP A 126 17.71 -13.53 -15.69
CA ASP A 126 18.20 -14.12 -16.93
C ASP A 126 17.13 -14.13 -18.04
N GLU A 127 17.45 -14.68 -19.21
CA GLU A 127 16.51 -14.75 -20.36
C GLU A 127 15.23 -15.54 -20.07
N SER A 128 15.26 -16.45 -19.08
CA SER A 128 14.08 -17.20 -18.64
C SER A 128 13.21 -16.42 -17.66
N GLY A 129 13.69 -15.26 -17.19
CA GLY A 129 13.08 -14.46 -16.14
C GLY A 129 13.50 -14.90 -14.74
N LYS A 130 14.46 -15.82 -14.59
CA LYS A 130 14.90 -16.31 -13.28
C LYS A 130 16.08 -15.48 -12.78
N ILE A 131 16.11 -15.21 -11.48
CA ILE A 131 17.31 -14.72 -10.79
C ILE A 131 17.99 -15.93 -10.15
N ALA A 132 19.16 -16.33 -10.67
CA ALA A 132 19.76 -17.64 -10.35
C ALA A 132 20.43 -17.73 -8.97
N ASN A 133 21.04 -16.64 -8.50
CA ASN A 133 21.88 -16.61 -7.29
C ASN A 133 21.29 -15.78 -6.15
N ALA A 134 20.00 -15.45 -6.24
CA ALA A 134 19.28 -14.72 -5.21
C ALA A 134 17.85 -15.23 -5.12
N THR A 135 17.26 -15.18 -3.92
CA THR A 135 15.85 -15.49 -3.66
C THR A 135 15.10 -14.22 -3.24
N PRO A 136 14.70 -13.35 -4.18
CA PRO A 136 14.11 -12.06 -3.87
C PRO A 136 12.59 -12.09 -3.69
N CYS A 137 11.96 -13.26 -3.81
CA CYS A 137 10.52 -13.41 -3.69
C CYS A 137 10.12 -14.31 -2.52
N VAL A 138 9.05 -13.91 -1.83
CA VAL A 138 8.38 -14.72 -0.82
C VAL A 138 6.92 -14.88 -1.22
N VAL A 139 6.47 -16.12 -1.38
CA VAL A 139 5.09 -16.47 -1.67
C VAL A 139 4.41 -17.00 -0.41
N ILE A 140 3.41 -16.28 0.09
CA ILE A 140 2.63 -16.67 1.28
C ILE A 140 1.20 -17.01 0.85
N LEU A 141 0.80 -18.25 1.10
CA LEU A 141 -0.55 -18.76 0.86
C LEU A 141 -1.37 -18.66 2.14
N VAL A 142 -2.38 -17.79 2.12
CA VAL A 142 -3.34 -17.65 3.21
C VAL A 142 -4.58 -18.45 2.86
N GLU A 143 -4.72 -19.61 3.50
CA GLU A 143 -5.85 -20.51 3.26
C GLU A 143 -7.03 -20.13 4.16
N ARG A 144 -8.01 -19.40 3.60
CA ARG A 144 -9.21 -18.97 4.33
C ARG A 144 -10.22 -20.11 4.46
N SER A 145 -10.27 -20.94 3.43
CA SER A 145 -10.99 -22.21 3.41
C SER A 145 -10.28 -23.13 2.41
N PRO A 146 -10.56 -24.44 2.40
CA PRO A 146 -9.98 -25.33 1.38
C PRO A 146 -10.30 -24.91 -0.07
N ARG A 147 -11.30 -24.05 -0.27
CA ARG A 147 -11.71 -23.54 -1.59
C ARG A 147 -11.19 -22.15 -1.88
N ASP A 148 -10.89 -21.34 -0.86
CA ASP A 148 -10.58 -19.92 -1.00
C ASP A 148 -9.17 -19.66 -0.43
N VAL A 149 -8.22 -19.34 -1.32
CA VAL A 149 -6.81 -19.13 -0.99
C VAL A 149 -6.36 -17.79 -1.55
N ASP A 150 -5.73 -16.98 -0.71
CA ASP A 150 -5.05 -15.76 -1.14
C ASP A 150 -3.55 -16.04 -1.23
N ALA A 151 -2.95 -15.88 -2.42
CA ALA A 151 -1.52 -16.02 -2.61
C ALA A 151 -0.89 -14.63 -2.71
N PHE A 152 -0.07 -14.26 -1.74
CA PHE A 152 0.72 -13.04 -1.75
C PHE A 152 2.08 -13.34 -2.35
N PHE A 153 2.48 -12.56 -3.36
CA PHE A 153 3.80 -12.60 -3.99
C PHE A 153 4.53 -11.34 -3.56
N PHE A 154 5.35 -11.45 -2.51
CA PHE A 154 6.18 -10.37 -2.01
C PHE A 154 7.47 -10.30 -2.81
N TYR A 155 7.87 -9.09 -3.18
CA TYR A 155 9.10 -8.74 -3.89
C TYR A 155 9.95 -7.91 -2.94
N PHE A 156 11.21 -8.30 -2.83
CA PHE A 156 12.15 -7.61 -1.97
C PHE A 156 13.21 -6.89 -2.80
N TYR A 157 13.46 -5.63 -2.45
CA TYR A 157 14.56 -4.83 -3.00
C TYR A 157 15.41 -4.35 -1.82
N SER A 158 16.73 -4.31 -1.97
CA SER A 158 17.61 -3.84 -0.91
C SER A 158 17.61 -2.32 -0.76
N TYR A 159 17.10 -1.60 -1.75
CA TYR A 159 17.06 -0.15 -1.76
C TYR A 159 15.91 0.36 -2.60
N ASP A 160 15.24 1.37 -2.08
CA ASP A 160 14.29 2.22 -2.77
C ASP A 160 14.92 3.61 -2.93
N ARG A 161 14.92 4.16 -4.14
CA ARG A 161 15.50 5.48 -4.43
C ARG A 161 14.42 6.57 -4.45
N GLY A 162 13.23 6.33 -3.93
CA GLY A 162 12.16 7.31 -3.85
C GLY A 162 11.83 8.02 -5.17
N ALA A 163 11.04 9.09 -5.06
CA ALA A 163 10.69 9.92 -6.20
C ALA A 163 11.78 10.96 -6.45
N ASN A 164 12.16 11.15 -7.71
CA ASN A 164 12.97 12.30 -8.10
C ASN A 164 12.20 13.59 -7.78
N ILE A 165 12.90 14.64 -7.36
CA ILE A 165 12.29 15.94 -7.03
C ILE A 165 11.49 16.55 -8.19
N THR A 166 11.79 16.14 -9.43
CA THR A 166 11.08 16.58 -10.65
C THR A 166 9.83 15.73 -10.99
N GLN A 167 9.62 14.58 -10.35
CA GLN A 167 8.49 13.66 -10.57
C GLN A 167 7.18 14.15 -9.93
N VAL A 168 6.78 15.38 -10.25
CA VAL A 168 5.59 16.02 -9.68
C VAL A 168 4.73 16.61 -10.78
N VAL A 169 3.42 16.45 -10.67
CA VAL A 169 2.46 16.96 -11.64
C VAL A 169 2.25 18.49 -11.53
N GLU A 170 1.79 19.10 -12.62
CA GLU A 170 1.31 20.50 -12.62
C GLU A 170 0.10 20.67 -11.67
N PRO A 171 0.05 21.73 -10.84
CA PRO A 171 0.94 22.89 -10.79
C PRO A 171 2.03 22.82 -9.71
N LEU A 172 2.06 21.74 -8.93
CA LEU A 172 2.95 21.63 -7.77
C LEU A 172 4.42 21.55 -8.20
N ASN A 173 4.69 21.05 -9.40
CA ASN A 173 6.02 21.12 -10.01
C ASN A 173 6.62 22.54 -10.09
N ARG A 174 5.80 23.60 -10.15
CA ARG A 174 6.28 24.99 -10.14
C ARG A 174 6.71 25.49 -8.77
N LEU A 175 6.29 24.79 -7.71
CA LEU A 175 6.64 25.11 -6.33
C LEU A 175 7.90 24.37 -5.89
N ILE A 176 8.43 23.51 -6.75
CA ILE A 176 9.62 22.72 -6.54
C ILE A 176 10.71 23.29 -7.44
N GLU A 177 11.74 23.82 -6.81
CA GLU A 177 12.96 24.22 -7.50
C GLU A 177 13.91 23.03 -7.46
N ASP A 178 14.42 22.59 -8.62
CA ASP A 178 15.44 21.55 -8.69
C ASP A 178 16.80 22.14 -8.31
N THR A 179 16.96 22.46 -7.02
CA THR A 179 18.20 23.02 -6.46
C THR A 179 19.27 21.95 -6.22
N GLU A 180 18.89 20.68 -6.30
CA GLU A 180 19.71 19.54 -5.90
C GLU A 180 20.00 18.58 -7.08
N HIS A 181 19.88 19.06 -8.32
CA HIS A 181 20.25 18.36 -9.56
C HIS A 181 19.59 16.98 -9.74
N GLY A 182 18.27 16.92 -9.64
CA GLY A 182 17.52 15.68 -9.77
C GLY A 182 17.73 14.74 -8.57
N MET A 183 17.92 15.30 -7.37
CA MET A 183 17.95 14.52 -6.14
C MET A 183 16.61 13.78 -5.92
N HIS A 184 16.71 12.64 -5.26
CA HIS A 184 15.56 11.81 -4.91
C HIS A 184 15.15 12.01 -3.45
N PHE A 185 13.87 11.76 -3.17
CA PHE A 185 13.27 11.91 -1.85
C PHE A 185 12.35 10.72 -1.53
N GLY A 186 12.40 10.28 -0.27
CA GLY A 186 11.76 9.04 0.16
C GLY A 186 12.67 7.81 0.05
N ASP A 187 13.97 7.99 -0.16
CA ASP A 187 14.96 6.92 -0.23
C ASP A 187 14.92 6.08 1.06
N HIS A 188 14.94 4.76 0.93
CA HIS A 188 15.08 3.88 2.08
C HIS A 188 15.84 2.58 1.74
N VAL A 189 16.62 2.12 2.71
CA VAL A 189 17.18 0.77 2.67
C VAL A 189 16.05 -0.22 2.90
N GLY A 190 16.05 -1.29 2.11
CA GLY A 190 15.04 -2.35 2.10
C GLY A 190 13.69 -1.87 1.58
N ASP A 191 13.01 -2.71 0.80
CA ASP A 191 11.68 -2.42 0.31
C ASP A 191 10.86 -3.71 0.10
N TRP A 192 9.57 -3.63 0.45
CA TRP A 192 8.62 -4.73 0.40
C TRP A 192 7.39 -4.35 -0.41
N GLU A 193 7.42 -4.78 -1.66
CA GLU A 193 6.33 -4.65 -2.62
C GLU A 193 5.61 -5.99 -2.81
N HIS A 194 4.35 -6.00 -3.28
CA HIS A 194 3.64 -7.25 -3.50
C HIS A 194 2.43 -7.20 -4.42
N ASN A 195 2.15 -8.35 -5.03
CA ASN A 195 0.83 -8.66 -5.55
C ASN A 195 0.11 -9.65 -4.64
N MET A 196 -1.23 -9.65 -4.67
CA MET A 196 -2.04 -10.73 -4.10
C MET A 196 -3.01 -11.25 -5.14
N ILE A 197 -3.02 -12.55 -5.38
CA ILE A 197 -4.01 -13.22 -6.23
C ILE A 197 -4.96 -14.03 -5.35
N ARG A 198 -6.26 -13.79 -5.51
CA ARG A 198 -7.29 -14.59 -4.86
C ARG A 198 -7.69 -15.74 -5.75
N PHE A 199 -7.74 -16.95 -5.17
CA PHE A 199 -8.20 -18.16 -5.84
C PHE A 199 -9.48 -18.67 -5.22
N ARG A 200 -10.36 -19.19 -6.08
CA ARG A 200 -11.52 -19.99 -5.70
C ARG A 200 -11.52 -21.29 -6.50
N ASP A 201 -11.56 -22.42 -5.80
CA ASP A 201 -11.48 -23.75 -6.43
C ASP A 201 -10.29 -23.86 -7.41
N SER A 202 -9.13 -23.39 -6.96
CA SER A 202 -7.87 -23.35 -7.73
C SER A 202 -7.91 -22.47 -8.99
N LYS A 203 -8.93 -21.63 -9.16
CA LYS A 203 -9.03 -20.66 -10.26
C LYS A 203 -8.90 -19.24 -9.73
N PRO A 204 -8.09 -18.39 -10.36
CA PRO A 204 -7.95 -17.02 -9.92
C PRO A 204 -9.25 -16.23 -10.15
N THR A 205 -9.60 -15.36 -9.21
CA THR A 205 -10.81 -14.52 -9.25
C THR A 205 -10.50 -13.03 -9.28
N GLY A 206 -9.34 -12.62 -8.78
CA GLY A 206 -8.87 -11.25 -8.89
C GLY A 206 -7.44 -11.08 -8.37
N ILE A 207 -6.88 -9.90 -8.58
CA ILE A 207 -5.51 -9.55 -8.24
C ILE A 207 -5.44 -8.14 -7.63
N TYR A 208 -4.55 -7.97 -6.65
CA TYR A 208 -4.15 -6.71 -6.05
C TYR A 208 -2.72 -6.36 -6.45
N TYR A 209 -2.46 -5.07 -6.66
CA TYR A 209 -1.15 -4.48 -6.94
C TYR A 209 -0.83 -3.47 -5.83
N SER A 210 0.26 -3.67 -5.08
CA SER A 210 0.73 -2.68 -4.10
C SER A 210 1.26 -1.44 -4.80
N GLN A 211 0.95 -0.27 -4.25
CA GLN A 211 1.43 1.02 -4.73
C GLN A 211 1.71 1.88 -3.51
N HIS A 212 2.98 1.94 -3.09
CA HIS A 212 3.39 2.63 -1.88
C HIS A 212 2.60 2.11 -0.65
N ALA A 213 1.99 3.01 0.13
CA ALA A 213 1.14 2.65 1.26
C ALA A 213 -0.25 2.11 0.88
N GLY A 214 -0.60 2.13 -0.41
CA GLY A 214 -1.90 1.72 -0.95
C GLY A 214 -1.79 0.70 -2.08
N GLY A 215 -2.70 0.80 -3.05
CA GLY A 215 -2.74 -0.10 -4.19
C GLY A 215 -4.05 -0.07 -4.98
N ALA A 216 -4.10 -0.91 -6.00
CA ALA A 216 -5.28 -1.11 -6.85
C ALA A 216 -5.61 -2.59 -6.98
N ALA A 217 -6.90 -2.91 -7.12
CA ALA A 217 -7.37 -4.28 -7.30
C ALA A 217 -8.29 -4.40 -8.50
N TYR A 218 -8.22 -5.55 -9.16
CA TYR A 218 -8.94 -5.85 -10.38
C TYR A 218 -9.53 -7.26 -10.32
N ASP A 219 -10.72 -7.44 -10.87
CA ASP A 219 -11.25 -8.77 -11.15
C ASP A 219 -10.38 -9.46 -12.21
N TRP A 220 -10.27 -10.79 -12.17
CA TRP A 220 -9.33 -11.51 -13.04
C TRP A 220 -9.59 -11.34 -14.55
N ASN A 221 -10.82 -10.99 -14.92
CA ASN A 221 -11.23 -10.76 -16.31
C ASN A 221 -11.34 -9.26 -16.65
N ASP A 222 -10.83 -8.37 -15.80
CA ASP A 222 -10.82 -6.93 -16.05
C ASP A 222 -9.95 -6.61 -17.28
N MET A 223 -10.45 -5.73 -18.16
CA MET A 223 -9.78 -5.38 -19.41
C MET A 223 -8.51 -4.54 -19.22
N THR A 224 -8.31 -3.97 -18.04
CA THR A 224 -7.09 -3.22 -17.67
C THR A 224 -5.90 -4.17 -17.50
N LEU A 225 -6.15 -5.44 -17.17
CA LEU A 225 -5.09 -6.42 -16.93
C LEU A 225 -4.45 -6.86 -18.24
N SER A 226 -3.14 -6.66 -18.33
CA SER A 226 -2.33 -7.26 -19.39
C SER A 226 -1.93 -8.68 -18.98
N MET A 227 -2.13 -9.66 -19.88
CA MET A 227 -1.89 -11.08 -19.59
C MET A 227 -0.88 -11.68 -20.57
N LYS A 228 0.05 -12.50 -20.09
CA LYS A 228 0.98 -13.30 -20.89
C LYS A 228 0.84 -14.78 -20.53
N SER A 229 0.41 -15.60 -21.47
CA SER A 229 0.20 -17.05 -21.25
C SER A 229 -0.69 -17.39 -20.04
N GLY A 230 -1.72 -16.56 -19.78
CA GLY A 230 -2.63 -16.72 -18.65
C GLY A 230 -2.12 -16.19 -17.31
N ARG A 231 -0.95 -15.53 -17.29
CA ARG A 231 -0.34 -14.89 -16.11
C ARG A 231 -0.47 -13.37 -16.21
N PRO A 232 -0.78 -12.66 -15.12
CA PRO A 232 -0.87 -11.20 -15.13
C PRO A 232 0.51 -10.57 -15.26
N LEU A 233 0.61 -9.54 -16.08
CA LEU A 233 1.77 -8.68 -16.19
C LEU A 233 1.67 -7.55 -15.15
N VAL A 234 2.79 -7.31 -14.49
CA VAL A 234 3.01 -6.26 -13.51
C VAL A 234 4.10 -5.35 -14.05
N PHE A 235 3.96 -4.04 -13.90
CA PHE A 235 4.98 -3.07 -14.25
C PHE A 235 5.46 -2.41 -12.96
N SER A 236 6.72 -2.65 -12.61
CA SER A 236 7.35 -2.07 -11.43
C SER A 236 7.88 -0.69 -11.77
N ALA A 237 7.58 0.28 -10.92
CA ALA A 237 7.95 1.68 -11.12
C ALA A 237 9.43 1.93 -10.92
N TYR A 238 9.96 2.88 -11.68
CA TYR A 238 11.35 3.34 -11.58
C TYR A 238 11.66 3.97 -10.22
N GLY A 239 12.54 3.34 -9.44
CA GLY A 239 13.07 3.80 -8.17
C GLY A 239 12.20 3.46 -6.96
N SER A 240 10.87 3.58 -7.09
CA SER A 240 9.88 3.35 -6.02
C SER A 240 9.33 1.92 -5.96
N HIS A 241 9.59 1.12 -6.99
CA HIS A 241 9.17 -0.28 -7.17
C HIS A 241 7.67 -0.59 -7.15
N ALA A 242 6.82 0.42 -6.89
CA ALA A 242 5.36 0.30 -6.87
C ALA A 242 4.82 -0.43 -8.10
N ASN A 243 3.81 -1.26 -7.89
CA ASN A 243 3.32 -2.20 -8.91
C ASN A 243 2.07 -1.68 -9.63
N TYR A 244 2.12 -1.71 -10.94
CA TYR A 244 1.02 -1.23 -11.79
C TYR A 244 0.58 -2.30 -12.81
N ALA A 245 -0.70 -2.27 -13.16
CA ALA A 245 -1.27 -3.19 -14.16
C ALA A 245 -0.93 -2.80 -15.61
N THR A 246 -0.42 -1.58 -15.81
CA THR A 246 -0.09 -1.01 -17.13
C THR A 246 1.21 -0.23 -17.07
N SER A 247 1.91 -0.12 -18.20
CA SER A 247 3.04 0.80 -18.38
C SER A 247 2.55 2.25 -18.49
N GLY A 248 3.49 3.19 -18.41
CA GLY A 248 3.26 4.63 -18.51
C GLY A 248 3.36 5.32 -17.16
N ASP A 249 2.81 6.54 -17.13
CA ASP A 249 2.89 7.43 -15.98
C ASP A 249 1.71 7.21 -15.05
N HIS A 250 2.00 7.00 -13.75
CA HIS A 250 0.98 6.77 -12.73
C HIS A 250 1.07 7.81 -11.63
N ILE A 251 -0.05 8.48 -11.34
CA ILE A 251 -0.09 9.48 -10.28
C ILE A 251 -0.40 8.80 -8.96
N HIS A 252 0.50 8.93 -7.98
CA HIS A 252 0.29 8.53 -6.60
C HIS A 252 0.40 9.73 -5.65
N ASP A 253 -0.06 9.54 -4.41
CA ASP A 253 -0.11 10.60 -3.38
C ASP A 253 -0.76 11.92 -3.84
N SER A 254 -1.62 11.83 -4.87
CA SER A 254 -2.29 12.94 -5.57
C SER A 254 -1.40 13.83 -6.44
N ALA A 255 -0.07 13.69 -6.40
CA ALA A 255 0.84 14.62 -7.06
C ALA A 255 2.15 14.06 -7.57
N LEU A 256 2.61 12.94 -7.03
CA LEU A 256 3.87 12.31 -7.43
C LEU A 256 3.62 11.37 -8.61
N ILE A 257 4.63 11.19 -9.46
CA ILE A 257 4.53 10.41 -10.69
C ILE A 257 5.48 9.22 -10.61
N ASP A 258 4.93 8.02 -10.71
CA ASP A 258 5.69 6.80 -10.99
C ASP A 258 5.78 6.57 -12.50
N TYR A 259 6.94 6.14 -12.98
CA TYR A 259 7.17 5.76 -14.37
C TYR A 259 7.35 4.26 -14.50
N CYS A 260 6.60 3.66 -15.41
CA CYS A 260 6.58 2.22 -15.64
C CYS A 260 6.81 1.90 -17.11
N ASP A 261 7.69 0.96 -17.42
CA ASP A 261 7.88 0.46 -18.79
C ASP A 261 8.14 -1.05 -18.84
N ALA A 262 8.28 -1.58 -20.04
CA ALA A 262 8.55 -3.00 -20.29
C ALA A 262 10.05 -3.25 -20.48
N GLY A 263 10.83 -3.12 -19.41
CA GLY A 263 12.27 -3.41 -19.40
C GLY A 263 12.59 -4.91 -19.36
N LYS A 264 13.16 -5.40 -18.25
CA LYS A 264 13.51 -6.82 -18.10
C LYS A 264 12.34 -7.59 -17.49
N LEU A 265 11.97 -8.72 -18.10
CA LEU A 265 10.91 -9.57 -17.57
C LEU A 265 11.47 -10.48 -16.49
N TRP A 266 10.92 -10.36 -15.29
CA TRP A 266 11.21 -11.21 -14.15
C TRP A 266 10.03 -12.14 -13.85
N ASP A 267 10.32 -13.40 -13.54
CA ASP A 267 9.40 -14.39 -13.02
C ASP A 267 9.72 -14.66 -11.54
N PRO A 268 9.02 -14.01 -10.60
CA PRO A 268 9.28 -14.16 -9.18
C PRO A 268 9.16 -15.61 -8.69
N ALA A 269 8.28 -16.42 -9.29
CA ALA A 269 8.02 -17.78 -8.84
C ALA A 269 9.16 -18.75 -9.16
N LEU A 270 10.11 -18.39 -10.05
CA LEU A 270 11.27 -19.24 -10.37
C LEU A 270 12.38 -19.19 -9.32
N SER A 271 12.38 -18.17 -8.45
CA SER A 271 13.28 -18.05 -7.30
C SER A 271 12.55 -17.43 -6.11
N ALA A 272 11.78 -18.26 -5.41
CA ALA A 272 10.98 -17.83 -4.25
C ALA A 272 11.02 -18.81 -3.10
N TYR A 273 10.86 -18.29 -1.89
CA TYR A 273 10.45 -19.07 -0.74
C TYR A 273 8.93 -19.19 -0.70
N PHE A 274 8.40 -20.39 -0.46
CA PHE A 274 6.96 -20.63 -0.42
C PHE A 274 6.51 -21.02 0.97
N TYR A 275 5.37 -20.49 1.39
CA TYR A 275 4.81 -20.74 2.72
C TYR A 275 3.29 -20.85 2.69
N HIS A 276 2.77 -21.63 3.63
CA HIS A 276 1.37 -21.60 4.05
C HIS A 276 1.29 -20.81 5.36
N LEU A 277 0.31 -19.90 5.46
CA LEU A 277 -0.01 -19.17 6.67
C LEU A 277 -1.38 -19.62 7.18
N ASP A 278 -1.43 -20.11 8.41
CA ASP A 278 -2.67 -20.33 9.14
C ASP A 278 -3.21 -18.97 9.63
N PRO A 279 -4.38 -18.51 9.13
CA PRO A 279 -4.91 -17.20 9.49
C PRO A 279 -5.43 -17.11 10.94
N ALA A 280 -5.63 -18.23 11.63
CA ALA A 280 -6.18 -18.24 12.99
C ALA A 280 -5.11 -17.96 14.06
N ASN A 281 -3.90 -18.47 13.86
CA ASN A 281 -2.80 -18.36 14.83
C ASN A 281 -1.53 -17.73 14.23
N PHE A 282 -1.58 -17.30 12.96
CA PHE A 282 -0.44 -16.70 12.24
C PHE A 282 0.80 -17.61 12.19
N ARG A 283 0.59 -18.93 12.18
CA ARG A 283 1.67 -19.90 12.02
C ARG A 283 2.07 -20.03 10.55
N LEU A 284 3.33 -19.76 10.26
CA LEU A 284 3.94 -19.91 8.95
C LEU A 284 4.57 -21.31 8.83
N THR A 285 4.23 -22.03 7.77
CA THR A 285 4.76 -23.36 7.46
C THR A 285 5.38 -23.35 6.08
N ARG A 286 6.64 -23.79 5.96
CA ARG A 286 7.35 -23.83 4.68
C ARG A 286 6.71 -24.85 3.73
N LEU A 287 6.57 -24.45 2.47
CA LEU A 287 6.15 -25.28 1.35
C LEU A 287 7.32 -25.49 0.38
N PHE A 288 7.23 -26.57 -0.41
CA PHE A 288 8.27 -26.95 -1.36
C PHE A 288 7.71 -27.12 -2.77
N THR A 289 8.52 -26.83 -3.78
CA THR A 289 8.14 -27.01 -5.20
C THR A 289 8.30 -28.46 -5.68
N SER A 290 9.04 -29.30 -4.95
CA SER A 290 9.28 -30.71 -5.26
C SER A 290 9.59 -31.51 -3.99
N ILE A 291 9.29 -32.80 -4.01
CA ILE A 291 9.56 -33.76 -2.92
C ILE A 291 11.06 -33.86 -2.61
N SER A 292 11.93 -33.63 -3.59
CA SER A 292 13.39 -33.63 -3.40
C SER A 292 13.91 -32.51 -2.50
N ASN A 293 13.11 -31.46 -2.27
CA ASN A 293 13.53 -30.28 -1.50
C ASN A 293 13.12 -30.36 -0.02
N THR A 294 12.43 -31.42 0.41
CA THR A 294 11.87 -31.56 1.77
C THR A 294 12.91 -31.96 2.82
N THR A 295 14.15 -32.27 2.42
CA THR A 295 15.23 -32.69 3.33
C THR A 295 16.00 -31.53 3.97
N VAL A 296 15.59 -30.28 3.75
CA VAL A 296 16.29 -29.10 4.29
C VAL A 296 15.95 -28.91 5.77
N ALA A 297 16.97 -28.84 6.63
CA ALA A 297 16.84 -28.73 8.09
C ALA A 297 16.27 -27.38 8.58
N SER A 298 16.18 -26.37 7.72
CA SER A 298 15.81 -24.98 8.05
C SER A 298 14.44 -24.62 7.47
N ASN A 299 13.59 -24.00 8.30
CA ASN A 299 12.25 -23.60 7.91
C ASN A 299 12.21 -22.18 7.33
N MET A 300 13.23 -21.36 7.61
CA MET A 300 13.38 -19.97 7.16
C MET A 300 12.11 -19.15 7.43
N THR A 301 11.50 -19.27 8.61
CA THR A 301 10.22 -18.60 8.93
C THR A 301 10.38 -17.35 9.79
N SER A 302 11.55 -17.14 10.38
CA SER A 302 11.78 -16.07 11.37
C SER A 302 11.73 -14.68 10.76
N PHE A 303 12.14 -14.52 9.50
CA PHE A 303 12.04 -13.26 8.77
C PHE A 303 10.60 -12.69 8.77
N PHE A 304 9.60 -13.56 8.69
CA PHE A 304 8.19 -13.18 8.70
C PHE A 304 7.78 -12.60 10.05
N TYR A 305 8.29 -13.17 11.15
CA TYR A 305 7.92 -12.75 12.50
C TYR A 305 8.68 -11.52 12.98
N TYR A 306 9.77 -11.13 12.33
CA TYR A 306 10.47 -9.90 12.64
C TYR A 306 9.57 -8.66 12.38
N THR A 307 9.31 -7.87 13.42
CA THR A 307 8.41 -6.72 13.38
C THR A 307 9.13 -5.37 13.26
N GLY A 308 10.46 -5.39 13.16
CA GLY A 308 11.28 -4.20 13.01
C GLY A 308 11.32 -3.63 11.59
N MET A 309 12.19 -2.65 11.40
CA MET A 309 12.41 -2.00 10.10
C MET A 309 13.42 -2.80 9.28
N TRP A 310 13.05 -3.16 8.06
CA TRP A 310 13.95 -3.70 7.05
C TRP A 310 14.71 -2.56 6.41
N GLY A 311 15.68 -2.01 7.14
CA GLY A 311 16.47 -0.85 6.73
C GLY A 311 16.74 0.11 7.88
N ASP A 312 17.44 1.19 7.54
CA ASP A 312 17.80 2.26 8.45
C ASP A 312 16.58 2.92 9.09
N ALA A 313 16.74 3.46 10.30
CA ALA A 313 15.80 4.44 10.82
C ALA A 313 16.03 5.79 10.12
N GLN A 314 14.97 6.57 9.91
CA GLN A 314 15.05 7.91 9.31
C GLN A 314 16.18 8.74 9.94
N TYR A 315 17.04 9.30 9.09
CA TYR A 315 18.14 10.13 9.53
C TYR A 315 17.63 11.43 10.16
N PRO A 316 18.27 11.92 11.24
CA PRO A 316 17.88 13.17 11.88
C PRO A 316 18.17 14.35 10.95
N ASP A 317 17.47 15.47 11.15
CA ASP A 317 17.63 16.69 10.33
C ASP A 317 19.03 17.32 10.44
N SER A 318 19.79 16.94 11.47
CA SER A 318 21.18 17.34 11.67
C SER A 318 22.19 16.46 10.91
N ASP A 319 21.77 15.35 10.31
CA ASP A 319 22.66 14.51 9.48
C ASP A 319 22.92 15.21 8.15
N ASP A 320 24.19 15.37 7.77
CA ASP A 320 24.60 16.09 6.56
C ASP A 320 24.06 15.45 5.27
N ARG A 321 23.79 14.14 5.31
CA ARG A 321 23.22 13.38 4.18
C ARG A 321 21.72 13.63 4.04
N GLN A 322 21.05 14.01 5.12
CA GLN A 322 19.61 14.25 5.13
C GLN A 322 19.27 15.60 4.51
N LYS A 323 18.28 15.59 3.62
CA LYS A 323 17.70 16.80 3.02
C LYS A 323 16.19 16.78 3.21
N THR A 324 15.59 17.97 3.20
CA THR A 324 14.14 18.11 3.32
C THR A 324 13.64 19.07 2.26
N VAL A 325 12.65 18.64 1.47
CA VAL A 325 12.00 19.52 0.50
C VAL A 325 11.33 20.68 1.24
N PRO A 326 11.73 21.94 0.97
CA PRO A 326 11.09 23.09 1.60
C PRO A 326 9.58 23.11 1.35
N LYS A 327 8.79 23.57 2.33
CA LYS A 327 7.31 23.67 2.31
C LYS A 327 6.54 22.34 2.33
N PHE A 328 7.10 21.25 1.79
CA PHE A 328 6.47 19.93 1.76
C PHE A 328 7.02 18.98 2.83
N GLY A 329 8.17 19.26 3.43
CA GLY A 329 8.68 18.46 4.54
C GLY A 329 9.10 17.02 4.17
N LEU A 330 9.14 16.69 2.88
CA LEU A 330 9.55 15.38 2.38
C LEU A 330 11.03 15.18 2.66
N LYS A 331 11.38 14.09 3.32
CA LYS A 331 12.75 13.74 3.68
C LYS A 331 13.45 13.02 2.55
N ARG A 332 14.76 13.20 2.43
CA ARG A 332 15.57 12.44 1.48
C ARG A 332 15.58 10.97 1.89
N PHE A 333 16.10 10.68 3.07
CA PHE A 333 16.11 9.33 3.63
C PHE A 333 14.96 9.18 4.62
N VAL A 334 14.15 8.12 4.47
CA VAL A 334 13.09 7.72 5.39
C VAL A 334 13.40 6.35 5.99
N SER A 335 12.64 5.95 7.01
CA SER A 335 12.83 4.64 7.62
C SER A 335 12.49 3.51 6.65
N GLY A 336 13.27 2.43 6.68
CA GLY A 336 12.94 1.19 5.97
C GLY A 336 11.59 0.61 6.41
N PRO A 337 10.86 -0.08 5.51
CA PRO A 337 9.53 -0.59 5.81
C PRO A 337 9.56 -1.78 6.76
N GLN A 338 8.41 -2.09 7.37
CA GLN A 338 8.23 -3.34 8.09
C GLN A 338 7.97 -4.51 7.12
N GLY A 339 8.28 -5.72 7.57
CA GLY A 339 8.16 -6.94 6.77
C GLY A 339 6.73 -7.40 6.47
N PRO A 340 6.57 -8.55 5.77
CA PRO A 340 5.28 -9.01 5.26
C PRO A 340 4.16 -9.21 6.29
N ILE A 341 4.47 -9.48 7.56
CA ILE A 341 3.47 -9.75 8.60
C ILE A 341 2.50 -8.58 8.84
N VAL A 342 2.92 -7.34 8.58
CA VAL A 342 2.07 -6.16 8.76
C VAL A 342 1.26 -5.78 7.51
N LYS A 343 1.41 -6.51 6.39
CA LYS A 343 0.81 -6.15 5.08
C LYS A 343 -0.66 -6.58 4.92
N ASN A 344 -1.40 -6.68 6.04
CA ASN A 344 -2.83 -7.05 6.10
C ASN A 344 -3.14 -8.33 5.32
N LEU A 345 -2.63 -9.48 5.77
CA LEU A 345 -2.69 -10.75 5.03
C LEU A 345 -4.09 -11.42 5.05
N VAL A 346 -4.92 -11.11 6.05
CA VAL A 346 -6.27 -11.67 6.19
C VAL A 346 -7.31 -10.62 5.77
N ARG A 347 -7.61 -10.54 4.47
CA ARG A 347 -8.48 -9.51 3.87
C ARG A 347 -9.90 -10.03 3.61
N LYS A 348 -10.92 -9.18 3.76
CA LYS A 348 -12.28 -9.51 3.28
C LYS A 348 -12.32 -9.47 1.75
N GLY A 349 -11.81 -8.38 1.17
CA GLY A 349 -11.69 -8.17 -0.27
C GLY A 349 -10.28 -8.44 -0.81
N LEU A 350 -10.01 -7.96 -2.02
CA LEU A 350 -8.65 -7.91 -2.58
C LEU A 350 -7.83 -6.77 -1.96
N MET A 351 -8.49 -5.62 -1.76
CA MET A 351 -7.94 -4.46 -1.07
C MET A 351 -7.76 -4.73 0.44
N PRO A 352 -6.78 -4.09 1.09
CA PRO A 352 -6.72 -4.02 2.55
C PRO A 352 -8.04 -3.51 3.14
N ASP A 353 -8.45 -4.08 4.28
CA ASP A 353 -9.72 -3.72 4.92
C ASP A 353 -9.68 -2.33 5.58
N GLU A 354 -8.50 -1.90 6.03
CA GLU A 354 -8.27 -0.57 6.57
C GLU A 354 -7.76 0.37 5.47
N ARG A 355 -8.31 1.59 5.45
CA ARG A 355 -7.80 2.64 4.57
C ARG A 355 -6.55 3.24 5.16
N GLU A 356 -5.62 3.57 4.28
CA GLU A 356 -4.45 4.37 4.62
C GLU A 356 -4.87 5.71 5.26
N LYS A 357 -4.17 6.08 6.34
CA LYS A 357 -4.36 7.36 7.02
C LYS A 357 -3.51 8.42 6.33
N LYS A 358 -4.16 9.34 5.62
CA LYS A 358 -3.48 10.49 5.03
C LYS A 358 -3.15 11.54 6.07
N THR A 359 -1.98 12.15 5.96
CA THR A 359 -1.63 13.36 6.71
C THR A 359 -2.53 14.53 6.30
N TRP A 360 -2.65 15.56 7.16
CA TRP A 360 -3.37 16.79 6.82
C TRP A 360 -2.83 17.46 5.55
N MET A 361 -1.52 17.36 5.32
CA MET A 361 -0.86 17.87 4.13
C MET A 361 -1.25 17.07 2.88
N GLN A 362 -1.14 15.74 2.88
CA GLN A 362 -1.59 14.89 1.77
C GLN A 362 -3.07 15.11 1.48
N TRP A 363 -3.90 15.27 2.51
CA TRP A 363 -5.32 15.56 2.35
C TRP A 363 -5.56 16.93 1.69
N GLY A 364 -4.86 17.98 2.13
CA GLY A 364 -4.92 19.32 1.54
C GLY A 364 -4.46 19.35 0.08
N VAL A 365 -3.34 18.67 -0.22
CA VAL A 365 -2.84 18.48 -1.59
C VAL A 365 -3.89 17.76 -2.44
N GLY A 366 -4.47 16.67 -1.94
CA GLY A 366 -5.51 15.93 -2.64
C GLY A 366 -6.73 16.78 -3.01
N ILE A 367 -7.21 17.63 -2.09
CA ILE A 367 -8.31 18.57 -2.38
C ILE A 367 -7.89 19.56 -3.47
N PHE A 368 -6.73 20.20 -3.29
CA PHE A 368 -6.23 21.18 -4.26
C PHE A 368 -6.10 20.58 -5.66
N MET A 369 -5.48 19.40 -5.76
CA MET A 369 -5.27 18.69 -7.02
C MET A 369 -6.59 18.25 -7.66
N SER A 370 -7.60 17.85 -6.87
CA SER A 370 -8.92 17.50 -7.42
C SER A 370 -9.69 18.69 -8.01
N TRP A 371 -9.50 19.90 -7.45
CA TRP A 371 -10.14 21.12 -7.95
C TRP A 371 -9.34 21.79 -9.06
N TYR A 372 -8.05 21.50 -9.18
CA TYR A 372 -7.16 22.18 -10.10
C TYR A 372 -7.62 22.11 -11.56
N PRO A 373 -7.90 20.93 -12.15
CA PRO A 373 -8.30 20.83 -13.56
C PRO A 373 -9.58 21.58 -13.90
N CYS A 374 -10.57 21.57 -12.99
CA CYS A 374 -11.87 22.19 -13.27
C CYS A 374 -11.87 23.69 -13.04
N CYS A 375 -11.21 24.13 -11.97
CA CYS A 375 -11.59 25.34 -11.27
C CYS A 375 -10.40 26.26 -10.99
N ILE A 376 -9.17 25.74 -10.98
CA ILE A 376 -7.96 26.48 -10.58
C ILE A 376 -6.91 26.52 -11.73
N ARG A 377 -7.27 26.07 -12.93
CA ARG A 377 -6.40 26.15 -14.12
C ARG A 377 -6.74 27.34 -15.01
N GLY A 378 -5.75 28.18 -15.30
CA GLY A 378 -5.86 29.32 -16.23
C GLY A 378 -6.81 30.42 -15.75
N TYR A 379 -7.60 31.00 -16.67
CA TYR A 379 -8.52 32.10 -16.35
C TYR A 379 -9.62 31.74 -15.32
N ARG A 380 -9.87 30.43 -15.12
CA ARG A 380 -10.89 29.92 -14.20
C ARG A 380 -10.56 30.19 -12.74
N VAL A 381 -9.29 30.41 -12.40
CA VAL A 381 -8.86 30.86 -11.06
C VAL A 381 -9.61 32.12 -10.65
N TRP A 382 -9.64 33.13 -11.52
CA TRP A 382 -10.29 34.42 -11.24
C TRP A 382 -11.81 34.28 -11.12
N VAL A 383 -12.39 33.36 -11.89
CA VAL A 383 -13.83 33.03 -11.81
C VAL A 383 -14.14 32.37 -10.46
N SER A 384 -13.37 31.36 -10.06
CA SER A 384 -13.56 30.68 -8.77
C SER A 384 -13.32 31.61 -7.57
N VAL A 385 -12.32 32.48 -7.63
CA VAL A 385 -12.09 33.51 -6.60
C VAL A 385 -13.27 34.48 -6.53
N ALA A 386 -13.80 34.96 -7.66
CA ALA A 386 -14.97 35.82 -7.69
C ALA A 386 -16.22 35.15 -7.10
N VAL A 387 -16.43 33.85 -7.37
CA VAL A 387 -17.53 33.06 -6.80
C VAL A 387 -17.38 32.89 -5.28
N ILE A 388 -16.17 32.58 -4.79
CA ILE A 388 -15.91 32.45 -3.35
C ILE A 388 -16.14 33.78 -2.64
N ILE A 389 -15.62 34.89 -3.19
CA ILE A 389 -15.87 36.24 -2.65
C ILE A 389 -17.36 36.54 -2.64
N GLY A 390 -18.08 36.24 -3.72
CA GLY A 390 -19.53 36.38 -3.79
C GLY A 390 -20.26 35.59 -2.71
N PHE A 391 -19.84 34.35 -2.43
CA PHE A 391 -20.42 33.50 -1.41
C PHE A 391 -20.15 34.03 0.01
N ILE A 392 -18.93 34.51 0.29
CA ILE A 392 -18.57 35.15 1.55
C ILE A 392 -19.42 36.40 1.77
N ILE A 393 -19.55 37.25 0.75
CA ILE A 393 -20.38 38.45 0.79
C ILE A 393 -21.83 38.06 1.08
N LEU A 394 -22.40 37.11 0.34
CA LEU A 394 -23.78 36.63 0.56
C LEU A 394 -23.98 36.07 1.97
N THR A 395 -23.00 35.35 2.50
CA THR A 395 -23.06 34.80 3.87
C THR A 395 -23.03 35.93 4.91
N VAL A 396 -22.13 36.91 4.76
CA VAL A 396 -22.05 38.08 5.64
C VAL A 396 -23.34 38.90 5.58
N PHE A 397 -23.89 39.13 4.39
CA PHE A 397 -25.17 39.82 4.20
C PHE A 397 -26.34 39.02 4.77
N GLY A 398 -26.36 37.70 4.59
CA GLY A 398 -27.36 36.79 5.17
C GLY A 398 -27.33 36.79 6.69
N VAL A 399 -26.15 36.73 7.30
CA VAL A 399 -25.95 36.86 8.76
C VAL A 399 -26.40 38.24 9.24
N ARG A 400 -25.98 39.33 8.58
CA ARG A 400 -26.41 40.70 8.91
C ARG A 400 -27.93 40.85 8.81
N HIS A 401 -28.54 40.31 7.76
CA HIS A 401 -29.97 40.36 7.54
C HIS A 401 -30.72 39.53 8.58
N GLY A 402 -30.21 38.34 8.92
CA GLY A 402 -30.71 37.50 10.01
C GLY A 402 -30.65 38.19 11.36
N VAL A 403 -29.52 38.81 11.71
CA VAL A 403 -29.36 39.61 12.93
C VAL A 403 -30.30 40.82 12.96
N LYS A 404 -30.43 41.54 11.83
CA LYS A 404 -31.33 42.69 11.72
C LYS A 404 -32.81 42.27 11.83
N LYS A 405 -33.19 41.15 11.23
CA LYS A 405 -34.53 40.56 11.34
C LYS A 405 -34.79 40.12 12.78
N TYR A 406 -33.85 39.42 13.41
CA TYR A 406 -33.92 38.99 14.82
C TYR A 406 -34.11 40.18 15.77
N ARG A 407 -33.35 41.27 15.59
CA ARG A 407 -33.48 42.52 16.36
C ARG A 407 -34.81 43.24 16.12
N ARG A 408 -35.44 43.08 14.95
CA ARG A 408 -36.78 43.65 14.67
C ARG A 408 -37.91 42.80 15.26
N THR A 409 -37.75 41.48 15.33
CA THR A 409 -38.76 40.58 15.92
C THR A 409 -38.72 40.57 17.45
N LYS A 410 -37.56 40.83 18.08
CA LYS A 410 -37.48 41.16 19.50
C LYS A 410 -37.65 42.66 19.69
N GLY A 411 -38.91 43.13 19.60
CA GLY A 411 -39.27 44.48 20.02
C GLY A 411 -38.83 44.77 21.46
N TYR A 412 -38.50 46.04 21.74
CA TYR A 412 -38.14 46.56 23.06
C TYR A 412 -39.07 46.00 24.16
N GLN A 413 -38.52 45.20 25.07
CA GLN A 413 -39.13 44.97 26.37
C GLN A 413 -38.69 46.14 27.26
N LYS A 414 -39.60 47.06 27.55
CA LYS A 414 -39.43 48.11 28.55
C LYS A 414 -39.26 47.40 29.89
N LEU A 415 -38.06 47.44 30.47
CA LEU A 415 -37.85 47.00 31.85
C LEU A 415 -38.44 48.07 32.76
N ASP A 416 -39.60 47.77 33.36
CA ASP A 416 -40.00 48.39 34.61
C ASP A 416 -39.06 47.89 35.71
N THR A 417 -38.22 48.77 36.22
CA THR A 417 -37.51 48.56 37.47
C THR A 417 -37.81 49.73 38.40
N GLU A 418 -38.92 49.62 39.12
CA GLU A 418 -39.07 50.23 40.44
C GLU A 418 -38.23 49.40 41.43
N ILE A 419 -37.09 49.93 41.90
CA ILE A 419 -36.45 49.50 43.16
C ILE A 419 -35.87 50.76 43.85
N PRO A 420 -36.07 50.93 45.18
CA PRO A 420 -36.28 52.23 45.82
C PRO A 420 -35.02 52.92 46.37
N LEU A 421 -35.16 54.24 46.57
CA LEU A 421 -34.22 55.16 47.24
C LEU A 421 -34.04 54.82 48.73
N ARG A 422 -32.82 54.45 49.13
CA ARG A 422 -32.18 54.51 50.47
C ARG A 422 -30.79 53.84 50.31
N ASP A 423 -29.63 54.36 50.66
CA ASP A 423 -29.22 55.47 51.53
C ASP A 423 -28.02 56.17 50.87
N MET A 424 -28.14 57.47 50.60
CA MET A 424 -27.00 58.34 50.38
C MET A 424 -26.92 59.26 51.59
N ASN A 425 -25.93 59.06 52.45
CA ASN A 425 -25.43 60.16 53.25
C ASN A 425 -23.99 59.92 53.72
N HIS A 426 -23.15 60.92 53.43
CA HIS A 426 -21.97 61.34 54.21
C HIS A 426 -20.75 60.38 54.21
N ASN A 427 -19.51 60.80 53.94
CA ASN A 427 -18.86 62.09 54.17
C ASN A 427 -17.82 62.42 53.10
N SER A 428 -17.72 63.72 52.82
CA SER A 428 -16.59 64.42 52.19
C SER A 428 -15.52 64.80 53.23
N GLU A 429 -14.32 65.06 52.70
CA GLU A 429 -13.22 65.89 53.25
C GLU A 429 -12.05 65.21 54.00
N ASP A 430 -10.88 65.80 53.71
CA ASP A 430 -9.56 65.75 54.35
C ASP A 430 -8.53 64.72 53.87
N ASP A 431 -7.24 65.02 53.72
CA ASP A 431 -6.46 66.22 53.41
C ASP A 431 -5.01 65.71 53.17
N ALA A 432 -4.20 66.54 52.53
CA ALA A 432 -2.75 66.54 52.30
C ALA A 432 -1.81 65.54 53.01
N GLY A 433 -0.75 65.10 52.31
CA GLY A 433 0.45 64.58 53.00
C GLY A 433 1.55 63.88 52.19
N LEU A 434 2.45 64.67 51.59
CA LEU A 434 3.92 64.50 51.53
C LEU A 434 4.62 63.17 51.07
N HIS A 435 5.33 63.31 49.95
CA HIS A 435 6.80 63.17 49.79
C HIS A 435 7.56 61.84 50.09
N ARG A 436 8.26 61.38 49.03
CA ARG A 436 9.74 61.24 48.89
C ARG A 436 10.41 59.86 49.12
N ASN A 437 11.18 59.47 48.08
CA ASN A 437 12.41 58.61 48.04
C ASN A 437 12.27 57.13 48.46
N GLN A 438 13.10 56.16 48.06
CA GLN A 438 14.30 56.05 47.23
C GLN A 438 14.51 54.56 46.89
N SER A 439 15.27 54.30 45.81
CA SER A 439 16.16 53.14 45.55
C SER A 439 16.32 52.05 46.63
N ASN A 440 16.07 50.79 46.25
CA ASN A 440 17.09 49.80 45.88
C ASN A 440 16.45 48.55 45.28
#